data_AF-A0A426QWM3-F1
#
_entry.id   AF-A0A426QWM3-F1
#
_cell.length_a   1.000
_cell.length_b   1.000
_cell.length_c   1.000
_cell.angle_alpha   90.00
_cell.angle_beta   90.00
_cell.angle_gamma   90.00
#
_symmetry.space_group_name_H-M   'P 1'
#
loop_
_entity.id
_entity.type
_entity.pdbx_description
1 polymer ?
#
loop_
_entity_poly.entity_id
_entity_poly.type
_entity_poly.pdbx_seq_one_letter_code
_entity_poly.pdbx_strand_id
1 'polypeptide(L)'
;MTTEPADSATDPVADTGDGHFAVPPRHPHRSALLGVEIAALDQHGDPGFVHTRGYFYTHTTAARFAVTQADAVTALREVDEVAVTITRQGEGYTDTDVLVVGSAGEIACALAVIPEYIAGVRGAELPAPDYVQSAVAVVTAAWPPLPASYCPDDALEVHVRSVRPDPLPESRVVLGDYPEVLASEVAGELVEALIAAAPDRIEGAINEVYVRSLLVVAHSVGLSDTDTAAVERYEKITRLRANVAGLDPVSDASEIALLNAQLEPLLAASRRAAGSVDGAA
;
A
#
# COMPACT_ATOMS: atom_id res chain seq x y z
N MET A 1 -47.11 -45.42 -48.66
CA MET A 1 -47.09 -44.48 -49.79
C MET A 1 -46.50 -43.19 -49.24
N THR A 2 -45.18 -43.01 -49.14
CA THR A 2 -44.10 -43.41 -50.07
C THR A 2 -44.20 -42.64 -51.38
N THR A 3 -43.59 -41.45 -51.46
CA THR A 3 -42.61 -41.00 -52.48
C THR A 3 -42.26 -39.51 -52.31
N GLU A 4 -41.01 -39.22 -51.95
CA GLU A 4 -40.16 -38.32 -52.74
C GLU A 4 -39.59 -39.12 -53.93
N PRO A 5 -38.90 -38.53 -54.95
CA PRO A 5 -38.38 -37.16 -55.09
C PRO A 5 -39.06 -36.44 -56.32
N ALA A 6 -38.56 -35.39 -56.99
CA ALA A 6 -37.25 -34.73 -56.97
C ALA A 6 -37.25 -33.26 -57.46
N ASP A 7 -36.27 -32.52 -56.96
CA ASP A 7 -35.28 -31.69 -57.68
C ASP A 7 -35.71 -30.80 -58.86
N SER A 8 -35.44 -29.50 -58.72
CA SER A 8 -35.27 -28.55 -59.82
C SER A 8 -34.29 -27.46 -59.41
N ALA A 9 -33.01 -27.82 -59.46
CA ALA A 9 -31.86 -26.97 -59.77
C ALA A 9 -32.08 -25.45 -59.74
N THR A 10 -31.50 -24.80 -58.72
CA THR A 10 -31.17 -23.38 -58.74
C THR A 10 -29.67 -23.24 -58.57
N ASP A 11 -29.01 -22.66 -59.57
CA ASP A 11 -27.66 -22.10 -59.46
C ASP A 11 -27.35 -21.25 -60.70
N PRO A 12 -26.46 -20.24 -60.63
CA PRO A 12 -26.12 -19.41 -59.47
C PRO A 12 -26.31 -17.91 -59.77
N VAL A 13 -26.67 -17.11 -58.77
CA VAL A 13 -26.28 -15.69 -58.75
C VAL A 13 -25.12 -15.57 -57.80
N ALA A 14 -23.90 -15.62 -58.35
CA ALA A 14 -22.72 -15.21 -57.63
C ALA A 14 -22.75 -13.68 -57.53
N ASP A 15 -22.98 -13.15 -56.33
CA ASP A 15 -22.55 -11.80 -55.98
C ASP A 15 -21.58 -11.84 -54.80
N THR A 16 -20.32 -11.68 -55.18
CA THR A 16 -19.25 -10.99 -54.47
C THR A 16 -19.69 -10.10 -53.29
N GLY A 17 -19.09 -10.30 -52.11
CA GLY A 17 -19.18 -9.31 -51.04
C GLY A 17 -18.77 -9.84 -49.67
N ASP A 18 -17.51 -9.61 -49.32
CA ASP A 18 -16.99 -9.51 -47.95
C ASP A 18 -17.60 -10.43 -46.89
N GLY A 19 -16.96 -11.59 -46.74
CA GLY A 19 -16.96 -12.34 -45.49
C GLY A 19 -16.33 -11.53 -44.37
N HIS A 20 -17.07 -10.55 -43.83
CA HIS A 20 -16.83 -9.98 -42.52
C HIS A 20 -16.93 -11.13 -41.50
N PHE A 21 -15.79 -11.76 -41.23
CA PHE A 21 -15.53 -12.34 -39.92
C PHE A 21 -15.76 -11.21 -38.92
N ALA A 22 -16.95 -11.21 -38.31
CA ALA A 22 -17.25 -10.38 -37.17
C ALA A 22 -16.29 -10.81 -36.07
N VAL A 23 -15.16 -10.10 -35.96
CA VAL A 23 -14.26 -10.20 -34.81
C VAL A 23 -15.16 -10.03 -33.59
N PRO A 24 -15.28 -11.03 -32.71
CA PRO A 24 -16.16 -10.90 -31.56
C PRO A 24 -15.71 -9.66 -30.77
N PRO A 25 -16.66 -8.85 -30.26
CA PRO A 25 -16.31 -7.62 -29.55
C PRO A 25 -15.32 -7.97 -28.46
N ARG A 26 -14.17 -7.28 -28.43
CA ARG A 26 -13.13 -7.50 -27.42
C ARG A 26 -13.80 -7.46 -26.05
N HIS A 27 -13.83 -8.61 -25.36
CA HIS A 27 -14.54 -8.72 -24.10
C HIS A 27 -14.00 -7.64 -23.14
N PRO A 28 -14.87 -6.82 -22.52
CA PRO A 28 -14.41 -5.81 -21.58
C PRO A 28 -13.76 -6.51 -20.40
N HIS A 29 -12.45 -6.31 -20.26
CA HIS A 29 -11.62 -6.64 -19.09
C HIS A 29 -12.02 -7.94 -18.36
N ARG A 30 -11.57 -9.11 -18.86
CA ARG A 30 -11.26 -10.21 -17.94
C ARG A 30 -10.22 -9.68 -16.96
N SER A 31 -10.60 -9.56 -15.69
CA SER A 31 -9.77 -8.96 -14.64
C SER A 31 -8.45 -9.73 -14.54
N ALA A 32 -7.34 -9.08 -14.85
CA ALA A 32 -6.03 -9.66 -14.64
C ALA A 32 -5.83 -9.89 -13.14
N LEU A 33 -5.37 -11.09 -12.77
CA LEU A 33 -5.16 -11.46 -11.38
C LEU A 33 -3.78 -10.96 -10.95
N LEU A 34 -3.72 -10.24 -9.83
CA LEU A 34 -2.47 -9.75 -9.25
C LEU A 34 -1.95 -10.78 -8.24
N GLY A 35 -0.85 -11.47 -8.58
CA GLY A 35 -0.14 -12.34 -7.66
C GLY A 35 0.94 -11.55 -6.92
N VAL A 36 0.83 -11.45 -5.59
CA VAL A 36 1.81 -10.78 -4.72
C VAL A 36 2.64 -11.84 -4.01
N GLU A 37 3.97 -11.74 -4.07
CA GLU A 37 4.93 -12.56 -3.33
C GLU A 37 5.78 -11.66 -2.44
N ILE A 38 6.03 -12.10 -1.20
CA ILE A 38 6.99 -11.46 -0.28
C ILE A 38 8.05 -12.49 0.09
N ALA A 39 9.31 -12.18 -0.22
CA ALA A 39 10.45 -13.08 -0.05
C ALA A 39 11.56 -12.43 0.78
N ALA A 40 12.29 -13.24 1.54
CA ALA A 40 13.59 -12.84 2.07
C ALA A 40 14.61 -12.73 0.92
N LEU A 41 15.62 -11.91 1.11
CA LEU A 41 16.72 -11.78 0.14
C LEU A 41 17.68 -12.96 0.24
N ASP A 42 18.29 -13.32 -0.89
CA ASP A 42 19.40 -14.27 -0.93
C ASP A 42 20.76 -13.57 -0.68
N GLN A 43 21.85 -14.35 -0.78
CA GLN A 43 23.22 -13.85 -0.59
C GLN A 43 23.69 -12.81 -1.63
N HIS A 44 22.93 -12.61 -2.71
CA HIS A 44 23.19 -11.63 -3.77
C HIS A 44 22.29 -10.39 -3.66
N GLY A 45 21.32 -10.40 -2.74
CA GLY A 45 20.32 -9.34 -2.58
C GLY A 45 19.11 -9.48 -3.51
N ASP A 46 18.95 -10.64 -4.14
CA ASP A 46 17.84 -10.98 -5.04
C ASP A 46 16.70 -11.69 -4.28
N PRO A 47 15.47 -11.73 -4.83
CA PRO A 47 14.34 -12.42 -4.20
C PRO A 47 14.61 -13.93 -4.02
N GLY A 48 14.78 -14.35 -2.77
CA GLY A 48 15.06 -15.73 -2.37
C GLY A 48 13.81 -16.51 -1.98
N PHE A 49 13.74 -16.94 -0.72
CA PHE A 49 12.64 -17.77 -0.24
C PHE A 49 11.36 -16.95 -0.02
N VAL A 50 10.29 -17.27 -0.77
CA VAL A 50 8.96 -16.67 -0.61
C VAL A 50 8.34 -17.09 0.72
N HIS A 51 8.14 -16.14 1.63
CA HIS A 51 7.53 -16.39 2.95
C HIS A 51 6.01 -16.32 2.94
N THR A 52 5.41 -15.48 2.09
CA THR A 52 3.96 -15.38 1.96
C THR A 52 3.57 -14.96 0.54
N ARG A 53 2.37 -15.35 0.13
CA ARG A 53 1.83 -15.14 -1.22
C ARG A 53 0.33 -14.91 -1.17
N GLY A 54 -0.15 -13.95 -1.96
CA GLY A 54 -1.57 -13.64 -2.11
C GLY A 54 -1.96 -13.43 -3.57
N TYR A 55 -3.25 -13.54 -3.86
CA TYR A 55 -3.82 -13.32 -5.19
C TYR A 55 -5.04 -12.39 -5.09
N PHE A 56 -5.08 -11.35 -5.92
CA PHE A 56 -6.03 -10.25 -5.78
C PHE A 56 -6.60 -9.77 -7.12
N TYR A 57 -7.86 -9.35 -7.11
CA TYR A 57 -8.52 -8.75 -8.28
C TYR A 57 -8.40 -7.22 -8.33
N THR A 58 -7.80 -6.58 -7.30
CA THR A 58 -7.62 -5.13 -7.23
C THR A 58 -6.23 -4.74 -6.74
N HIS A 59 -5.67 -3.68 -7.35
CA HIS A 59 -4.41 -3.07 -6.95
C HIS A 59 -4.46 -2.61 -5.48
N THR A 60 -5.58 -2.01 -5.05
CA THR A 60 -5.83 -1.61 -3.64
C THR A 60 -5.62 -2.77 -2.65
N THR A 61 -6.24 -3.93 -2.88
CA THR A 61 -6.06 -5.10 -1.99
C THR A 61 -4.66 -5.69 -2.08
N ALA A 62 -4.04 -5.67 -3.27
CA ALA A 62 -2.69 -6.17 -3.47
C ALA A 62 -1.64 -5.32 -2.73
N ALA A 63 -1.72 -3.98 -2.80
CA ALA A 63 -0.82 -3.10 -2.05
C ALA A 63 -1.07 -3.14 -0.54
N ARG A 64 -2.32 -3.21 -0.08
CA ARG A 64 -2.64 -3.41 1.34
C ARG A 64 -1.96 -4.67 1.87
N PHE A 65 -2.14 -5.79 1.17
CA PHE A 65 -1.47 -7.04 1.52
C PHE A 65 0.05 -6.92 1.47
N ALA A 66 0.61 -6.37 0.39
CA ALA A 66 2.06 -6.24 0.20
C ALA A 66 2.74 -5.48 1.36
N VAL A 67 2.23 -4.30 1.74
CA VAL A 67 2.82 -3.48 2.81
C VAL A 67 2.64 -4.15 4.19
N THR A 68 1.42 -4.58 4.52
CA THR A 68 1.15 -5.25 5.81
C THR A 68 1.97 -6.54 5.98
N GLN A 69 2.16 -7.30 4.92
CA GLN A 69 2.92 -8.56 4.97
C GLN A 69 4.43 -8.36 4.88
N ALA A 70 4.92 -7.29 4.22
CA ALA A 70 6.34 -6.96 4.24
C ALA A 70 6.81 -6.71 5.67
N ASP A 71 6.09 -5.87 6.42
CA ASP A 71 6.35 -5.58 7.84
C ASP A 71 6.25 -6.83 8.72
N ALA A 72 5.19 -7.64 8.55
CA ALA A 72 5.05 -8.88 9.30
C ALA A 72 6.18 -9.88 9.03
N VAL A 73 6.75 -9.89 7.81
CA VAL A 73 7.88 -10.77 7.45
C VAL A 73 9.21 -10.21 7.96
N THR A 74 9.47 -8.90 7.85
CA THR A 74 10.69 -8.28 8.42
C THR A 74 10.75 -8.51 9.93
N ALA A 75 9.64 -8.28 10.64
CA ALA A 75 9.53 -8.53 12.08
C ALA A 75 9.69 -10.02 12.44
N LEU A 76 9.02 -10.94 11.74
CA LEU A 76 9.09 -12.39 12.03
C LEU A 76 10.45 -13.02 11.70
N ARG A 77 11.24 -12.39 10.81
CA ARG A 77 12.54 -12.90 10.36
C ARG A 77 13.73 -12.16 10.93
N GLU A 78 13.52 -11.07 11.66
CA GLU A 78 14.57 -10.20 12.19
C GLU A 78 15.50 -9.71 11.06
N VAL A 79 14.89 -9.28 9.93
CA VAL A 79 15.60 -8.74 8.75
C VAL A 79 15.11 -7.32 8.42
N ASP A 80 16.03 -6.46 7.97
CA ASP A 80 15.73 -5.05 7.66
C ASP A 80 15.00 -4.87 6.31
N GLU A 81 15.25 -5.77 5.34
CA GLU A 81 14.71 -5.69 3.98
C GLU A 81 14.02 -6.98 3.53
N VAL A 82 12.98 -6.84 2.70
CA VAL A 82 12.34 -7.95 1.97
C VAL A 82 12.12 -7.57 0.51
N ALA A 83 12.01 -8.58 -0.36
CA ALA A 83 11.58 -8.41 -1.74
C ALA A 83 10.05 -8.55 -1.84
N VAL A 84 9.40 -7.58 -2.47
CA VAL A 84 7.98 -7.62 -2.85
C VAL A 84 7.89 -7.65 -4.37
N THR A 85 7.31 -8.73 -4.90
CA THR A 85 7.02 -8.89 -6.33
C THR A 85 5.51 -8.89 -6.53
N ILE A 86 5.01 -8.03 -7.41
CA ILE A 86 3.61 -8.06 -7.88
C ILE A 86 3.61 -8.44 -9.36
N THR A 87 2.95 -9.55 -9.66
CA THR A 87 2.81 -10.09 -11.02
C THR A 87 1.37 -9.92 -11.51
N ARG A 88 1.20 -9.51 -12.78
CA ARG A 88 -0.08 -9.44 -13.46
C ARG A 88 -0.26 -10.69 -14.32
N GLN A 89 -1.23 -11.51 -13.95
CA GLN A 89 -1.58 -12.75 -14.64
C GLN A 89 -2.81 -12.54 -15.52
N GLY A 90 -2.71 -12.93 -16.79
CA GLY A 90 -3.82 -12.98 -17.73
C GLY A 90 -3.83 -14.27 -18.54
N GLU A 91 -4.68 -14.35 -19.55
CA GLU A 91 -4.72 -15.52 -20.44
C GLU A 91 -3.41 -15.66 -21.23
N GLY A 92 -2.62 -16.66 -20.87
CA GLY A 92 -1.37 -17.00 -21.56
C GLY A 92 -0.18 -16.10 -21.24
N TYR A 93 -0.28 -15.18 -20.28
CA TYR A 93 0.84 -14.34 -19.86
C TYR A 93 0.91 -14.12 -18.34
N THR A 94 2.13 -13.97 -17.84
CA THR A 94 2.45 -13.43 -16.51
C THR A 94 3.51 -12.37 -16.71
N ASP A 95 3.24 -11.17 -16.25
CA ASP A 95 4.14 -10.01 -16.36
C ASP A 95 4.48 -9.47 -14.97
N THR A 96 5.67 -8.89 -14.77
CA THR A 96 6.08 -8.32 -13.49
C THR A 96 5.71 -6.84 -13.47
N ASP A 97 4.62 -6.52 -12.77
CA ASP A 97 4.08 -5.16 -12.65
C ASP A 97 4.93 -4.33 -11.68
N VAL A 98 5.41 -4.95 -10.60
CA VAL A 98 6.27 -4.31 -9.58
C VAL A 98 7.30 -5.32 -9.05
N LEU A 99 8.55 -4.87 -8.92
CA LEU A 99 9.56 -5.46 -8.04
C LEU A 99 10.16 -4.33 -7.19
N VAL A 100 10.13 -4.51 -5.87
CA VAL A 100 10.75 -3.59 -4.89
C VAL A 100 11.49 -4.43 -3.86
N VAL A 101 12.65 -3.95 -3.43
CA VAL A 101 13.39 -4.48 -2.30
C VAL A 101 13.67 -3.30 -1.36
N GLY A 102 13.43 -3.50 -0.07
CA GLY A 102 13.67 -2.51 0.97
C GLY A 102 12.87 -2.80 2.24
N SER A 103 12.80 -1.81 3.12
CA SER A 103 11.91 -1.83 4.29
C SER A 103 10.42 -1.82 3.90
N ALA A 104 9.53 -2.09 4.84
CA ALA A 104 8.08 -1.90 4.64
C ALA A 104 7.71 -0.44 4.27
N GLY A 105 8.47 0.55 4.76
CA GLY A 105 8.29 1.97 4.42
C GLY A 105 8.76 2.31 3.01
N GLU A 106 9.89 1.74 2.55
CA GLU A 106 10.34 1.87 1.16
C GLU A 106 9.35 1.23 0.19
N ILE A 107 8.84 0.03 0.51
CA ILE A 107 7.80 -0.67 -0.25
C ILE A 107 6.52 0.17 -0.33
N ALA A 108 6.07 0.75 0.78
CA ALA A 108 4.93 1.65 0.82
C ALA A 108 5.12 2.87 -0.09
N CYS A 109 6.26 3.56 0.01
CA CYS A 109 6.60 4.72 -0.84
C CYS A 109 6.67 4.33 -2.33
N ALA A 110 7.31 3.21 -2.66
CA ALA A 110 7.45 2.72 -4.03
C ALA A 110 6.11 2.33 -4.68
N LEU A 111 5.19 1.73 -3.91
CA LEU A 111 3.84 1.41 -4.35
C LEU A 111 2.95 2.66 -4.44
N ALA A 112 3.09 3.64 -3.53
CA ALA A 112 2.32 4.87 -3.57
C ALA A 112 2.65 5.77 -4.77
N VAL A 113 3.86 5.64 -5.32
CA VAL A 113 4.27 6.20 -6.63
C VAL A 113 3.46 5.62 -7.80
N ILE A 114 2.64 4.58 -7.61
CA ILE A 114 1.74 4.03 -8.62
C ILE A 114 0.29 4.41 -8.24
N PRO A 115 -0.41 5.23 -9.05
CA PRO A 115 -1.76 5.72 -8.72
C PRO A 115 -2.79 4.61 -8.41
N GLU A 116 -2.62 3.44 -9.00
CA GLU A 116 -3.48 2.27 -8.80
C GLU A 116 -3.28 1.63 -7.41
N TYR A 117 -2.10 1.74 -6.82
CA TYR A 117 -1.73 1.10 -5.55
C TYR A 117 -1.84 2.05 -4.34
N ILE A 118 -1.78 3.37 -4.50
CA ILE A 118 -1.74 4.35 -3.38
C ILE A 118 -2.88 4.22 -2.37
N ALA A 119 -4.11 3.91 -2.82
CA ALA A 119 -5.25 3.69 -1.94
C ALA A 119 -5.09 2.41 -1.07
N GLY A 120 -4.35 1.42 -1.58
CA GLY A 120 -3.99 0.21 -0.84
C GLY A 120 -2.90 0.47 0.19
N VAL A 121 -1.89 1.26 -0.17
CA VAL A 121 -0.80 1.67 0.74
C VAL A 121 -1.34 2.44 1.94
N ARG A 122 -2.16 3.48 1.71
CA ARG A 122 -2.79 4.26 2.79
C ARG A 122 -3.79 3.45 3.63
N GLY A 123 -4.28 2.33 3.09
CA GLY A 123 -5.15 1.39 3.78
C GLY A 123 -4.42 0.18 4.37
N ALA A 124 -3.08 0.15 4.34
CA ALA A 124 -2.27 -0.90 4.93
C ALA A 124 -2.21 -0.78 6.46
N GLU A 125 -1.87 -1.90 7.09
CA GLU A 125 -1.71 -2.01 8.53
C GLU A 125 -0.22 -2.16 8.81
N LEU A 126 0.38 -1.12 9.38
CA LEU A 126 1.68 -1.21 10.04
C LEU A 126 1.46 -1.14 11.56
N PRO A 127 2.17 -1.93 12.37
CA PRO A 127 2.03 -1.89 13.81
C PRO A 127 2.46 -0.53 14.38
N ALA A 128 1.98 -0.23 15.58
CA ALA A 128 2.53 0.87 16.36
C ALA A 128 3.92 0.47 16.90
N PRO A 129 4.88 1.40 16.97
CA PRO A 129 6.23 1.13 17.47
C PRO A 129 6.23 0.52 18.88
N ASP A 130 7.24 -0.30 19.19
CA ASP A 130 7.34 -1.01 20.49
C ASP A 130 7.30 -0.09 21.72
N TYR A 131 7.82 1.14 21.60
CA TYR A 131 7.75 2.13 22.68
C TYR A 131 6.30 2.58 22.97
N VAL A 132 5.43 2.58 21.95
CA VAL A 132 4.00 2.87 22.10
C VAL A 132 3.28 1.72 22.77
N GLN A 133 3.57 0.48 22.35
CA GLN A 133 3.03 -0.72 23.00
C GLN A 133 3.46 -0.80 24.48
N SER A 134 4.72 -0.45 24.76
CA SER A 134 5.26 -0.40 26.12
C SER A 134 4.60 0.67 26.98
N ALA A 135 4.41 1.89 26.45
CA ALA A 135 3.71 2.96 27.16
C ALA A 135 2.24 2.59 27.43
N VAL A 136 1.53 2.04 26.45
CA VAL A 136 0.15 1.53 26.60
C VAL A 136 0.08 0.45 27.68
N ALA A 137 1.02 -0.50 27.72
CA ALA A 137 1.06 -1.54 28.74
C ALA A 137 1.29 -0.98 30.16
N VAL A 138 2.15 0.03 30.31
CA VAL A 138 2.37 0.72 31.60
C VAL A 138 1.11 1.44 32.07
N VAL A 139 0.49 2.23 31.18
CA VAL A 139 -0.70 3.03 31.50
C VAL A 139 -1.90 2.15 31.83
N THR A 140 -2.17 1.11 31.02
CA THR A 140 -3.30 0.19 31.25
C THR A 140 -3.11 -0.71 32.48
N ALA A 141 -1.86 -0.93 32.93
CA ALA A 141 -1.58 -1.61 34.20
C ALA A 141 -1.84 -0.71 35.43
N ALA A 142 -1.56 0.60 35.32
CA ALA A 142 -1.86 1.57 36.37
C ALA A 142 -3.36 1.94 36.39
N TRP A 143 -3.97 2.06 35.21
CA TRP A 143 -5.35 2.44 34.97
C TRP A 143 -6.04 1.38 34.09
N PRO A 144 -6.53 0.28 34.69
CA PRO A 144 -7.28 -0.73 33.95
C PRO A 144 -8.52 -0.14 33.28
N PRO A 145 -8.78 -0.42 32.00
CA PRO A 145 -9.99 0.03 31.32
C PRO A 145 -11.24 -0.61 31.93
N LEU A 146 -12.40 0.00 31.66
CA LEU A 146 -13.69 -0.52 32.04
C LEU A 146 -13.92 -1.92 31.44
N PRO A 147 -14.59 -2.84 32.16
CA PRO A 147 -14.94 -4.14 31.61
C PRO A 147 -15.95 -3.96 30.47
N ALA A 148 -15.84 -4.77 29.42
CA ALA A 148 -16.72 -4.73 28.24
C ALA A 148 -18.23 -4.96 28.51
N SER A 149 -18.63 -5.21 29.76
CA SER A 149 -20.02 -5.27 30.22
C SER A 149 -20.53 -3.94 30.80
N TYR A 150 -19.71 -2.90 30.85
CA TYR A 150 -20.11 -1.55 31.28
C TYR A 150 -20.87 -0.83 30.16
N CYS A 151 -21.84 0.01 30.50
CA CYS A 151 -22.62 0.73 29.49
C CYS A 151 -21.84 1.99 29.06
N PRO A 152 -21.53 2.18 27.76
CA PRO A 152 -20.61 3.23 27.31
C PRO A 152 -21.21 4.65 27.28
N ASP A 153 -22.45 4.84 27.77
CA ASP A 153 -23.16 6.12 27.65
C ASP A 153 -22.44 7.31 28.34
N ASP A 154 -21.64 7.03 29.39
CA ASP A 154 -20.80 8.01 30.12
C ASP A 154 -19.28 7.69 30.00
N ALA A 155 -18.87 6.94 28.97
CA ALA A 155 -17.48 6.51 28.76
C ALA A 155 -16.86 7.13 27.50
N LEU A 156 -15.54 7.35 27.55
CA LEU A 156 -14.70 7.71 26.40
C LEU A 156 -13.74 6.57 26.09
N GLU A 157 -13.71 6.14 24.83
CA GLU A 157 -12.73 5.19 24.32
C GLU A 157 -11.38 5.92 24.17
N VAL A 158 -10.32 5.49 24.85
CA VAL A 158 -8.99 6.15 24.80
C VAL A 158 -8.07 5.41 23.82
N HIS A 159 -7.45 6.17 22.92
CA HIS A 159 -6.64 5.64 21.82
C HIS A 159 -5.33 6.40 21.67
N VAL A 160 -4.27 5.68 21.26
CA VAL A 160 -3.06 6.29 20.71
C VAL A 160 -3.00 6.11 19.20
N ARG A 161 -2.62 7.18 18.51
CA ARG A 161 -2.44 7.21 17.05
C ARG A 161 -1.03 7.65 16.71
N SER A 162 -0.27 6.75 16.11
CA SER A 162 1.08 7.03 15.64
C SER A 162 1.01 7.49 14.19
N VAL A 163 1.27 8.78 14.00
CA VAL A 163 1.21 9.47 12.71
C VAL A 163 2.55 9.31 11.98
N ARG A 164 2.48 8.96 10.70
CA ARG A 164 3.64 8.88 9.80
C ARG A 164 3.44 9.86 8.63
N PRO A 165 4.51 10.36 7.99
CA PRO A 165 4.40 11.13 6.74
C PRO A 165 3.69 10.36 5.63
N ASP A 166 2.93 11.05 4.77
CA ASP A 166 2.35 10.45 3.56
C ASP A 166 3.48 9.91 2.65
N PRO A 167 3.42 8.66 2.17
CA PRO A 167 2.24 7.81 2.04
C PRO A 167 2.15 6.70 3.09
N LEU A 168 3.00 6.72 4.12
CA LEU A 168 3.10 5.65 5.12
C LEU A 168 1.80 5.60 5.95
N PRO A 169 1.21 4.40 6.17
CA PRO A 169 -0.02 4.29 6.94
C PRO A 169 0.19 4.64 8.42
N GLU A 170 -0.77 5.36 9.00
CA GLU A 170 -0.86 5.58 10.44
C GLU A 170 -1.15 4.26 11.17
N SER A 171 -0.72 4.15 12.43
CA SER A 171 -1.10 3.03 13.32
C SER A 171 -1.96 3.51 14.47
N ARG A 172 -2.91 2.67 14.92
CA ARG A 172 -3.85 2.97 16.01
C ARG A 172 -3.82 1.83 17.03
N VAL A 173 -3.68 2.16 18.32
CA VAL A 173 -3.80 1.20 19.43
C VAL A 173 -4.88 1.69 20.39
N VAL A 174 -5.74 0.76 20.78
CA VAL A 174 -6.85 0.97 21.71
C VAL A 174 -6.36 0.70 23.12
N LEU A 175 -6.55 1.65 24.06
CA LEU A 175 -6.30 1.40 25.48
C LEU A 175 -7.54 0.78 26.14
N GLY A 176 -8.73 1.26 25.75
CA GLY A 176 -10.03 0.79 26.21
C GLY A 176 -10.96 1.93 26.61
N ASP A 177 -12.10 1.58 27.19
CA ASP A 177 -13.09 2.54 27.66
C ASP A 177 -12.76 3.04 29.07
N TYR A 178 -12.88 4.35 29.30
CA TYR A 178 -12.68 4.99 30.59
C TYR A 178 -13.85 5.93 30.91
N PRO A 179 -14.24 6.13 32.19
CA PRO A 179 -15.21 7.17 32.54
C PRO A 179 -14.72 8.54 32.06
N GLU A 180 -15.60 9.39 31.54
CA GLU A 180 -15.24 10.70 30.94
C GLU A 180 -14.25 11.50 31.81
N VAL A 181 -14.48 11.54 33.12
CA VAL A 181 -13.65 12.27 34.11
C VAL A 181 -12.21 11.72 34.20
N LEU A 182 -12.01 10.41 34.00
CA LEU A 182 -10.68 9.76 34.08
C LEU A 182 -9.98 9.68 32.72
N ALA A 183 -10.72 9.73 31.61
CA ALA A 183 -10.14 9.56 30.27
C ALA A 183 -9.04 10.60 29.97
N SER A 184 -9.23 11.85 30.40
CA SER A 184 -8.22 12.91 30.25
C SER A 184 -6.99 12.69 31.16
N GLU A 185 -7.17 12.14 32.37
CA GLU A 185 -6.04 11.80 33.26
C GLU A 185 -5.21 10.64 32.68
N VAL A 186 -5.87 9.59 32.18
CA VAL A 186 -5.25 8.45 31.47
C VAL A 186 -4.54 8.90 30.20
N ALA A 187 -5.10 9.85 29.46
CA ALA A 187 -4.46 10.43 28.29
C ALA A 187 -3.20 11.25 28.66
N GLY A 188 -3.23 12.00 29.76
CA GLY A 188 -2.07 12.72 30.29
C GLY A 188 -0.93 11.77 30.70
N GLU A 189 -1.25 10.74 31.49
CA GLU A 189 -0.30 9.70 31.89
C GLU A 189 0.28 8.94 30.68
N LEU A 190 -0.52 8.72 29.63
CA LEU A 190 -0.04 8.15 28.37
C LEU A 190 0.93 9.07 27.63
N VAL A 191 0.72 10.38 27.63
CA VAL A 191 1.67 11.33 27.04
C VAL A 191 2.99 11.33 27.81
N GLU A 192 2.95 11.38 29.15
CA GLU A 192 4.17 11.31 29.97
C GLU A 192 4.91 9.96 29.79
N ALA A 193 4.18 8.84 29.73
CA ALA A 193 4.77 7.52 29.47
C ALA A 193 5.40 7.43 28.07
N LEU A 194 4.78 8.03 27.05
CA LEU A 194 5.36 8.12 25.70
C LEU A 194 6.62 8.99 25.67
N ILE A 195 6.61 10.16 26.33
CA ILE A 195 7.77 11.07 26.45
C ILE A 195 8.93 10.36 27.17
N ALA A 196 8.64 9.65 28.26
CA ALA A 196 9.65 8.87 28.99
C ALA A 196 10.22 7.71 28.16
N ALA A 197 9.39 7.07 27.32
CA ALA A 197 9.83 5.95 26.47
C ALA A 197 10.59 6.39 25.21
N ALA A 198 10.39 7.62 24.72
CA ALA A 198 11.00 8.12 23.48
C ALA A 198 11.24 9.65 23.50
N PRO A 199 12.12 10.17 24.39
CA PRO A 199 12.26 11.60 24.66
C PRO A 199 12.68 12.44 23.44
N ASP A 200 13.46 11.87 22.52
CA ASP A 200 13.94 12.55 21.31
C ASP A 200 13.01 12.37 20.08
N ARG A 201 11.84 11.72 20.23
CA ARG A 201 10.97 11.33 19.09
C ARG A 201 9.56 11.91 19.10
N ILE A 202 9.20 12.71 20.11
CA ILE A 202 7.86 13.28 20.25
C ILE A 202 7.89 14.79 20.00
N GLU A 203 7.84 15.17 18.73
CA GLU A 203 7.47 16.52 18.31
C GLU A 203 5.94 16.73 18.26
N GLY A 204 5.15 15.72 18.66
CA GLY A 204 3.71 15.70 18.54
C GLY A 204 2.98 16.43 19.67
N ALA A 205 2.33 17.54 19.36
CA ALA A 205 1.38 18.18 20.27
C ALA A 205 0.15 17.29 20.52
N ILE A 206 -0.30 17.23 21.78
CA ILE A 206 -1.53 16.55 22.18
C ILE A 206 -2.71 17.21 21.45
N ASN A 207 -3.38 16.44 20.60
CA ASN A 207 -4.60 16.88 19.93
C ASN A 207 -5.77 16.06 20.46
N GLU A 208 -6.35 16.48 21.58
CA GLU A 208 -7.58 15.89 22.12
C GLU A 208 -8.76 16.12 21.16
N VAL A 209 -9.08 15.10 20.36
CA VAL A 209 -10.19 15.14 19.40
C VAL A 209 -11.41 14.45 20.00
N TYR A 210 -12.23 15.21 20.74
CA TYR A 210 -13.53 14.77 21.26
C TYR A 210 -14.55 14.60 20.12
N VAL A 211 -14.46 13.48 19.39
CA VAL A 211 -15.37 13.14 18.29
C VAL A 211 -15.99 11.77 18.54
N ARG A 212 -17.28 11.77 18.94
CA ARG A 212 -18.11 10.56 19.14
C ARG A 212 -17.59 9.63 20.26
N SER A 213 -17.48 10.16 21.47
CA SER A 213 -17.04 9.41 22.66
C SER A 213 -15.65 8.76 22.53
N LEU A 214 -14.75 9.43 21.81
CA LEU A 214 -13.38 9.01 21.55
C LEU A 214 -12.42 10.10 22.04
N LEU A 215 -11.34 9.70 22.71
CA LEU A 215 -10.20 10.56 23.04
C LEU A 215 -8.96 9.98 22.36
N VAL A 216 -8.29 10.78 21.50
CA VAL A 216 -7.11 10.35 20.74
C VAL A 216 -5.88 11.12 21.19
N VAL A 217 -4.84 10.40 21.62
CA VAL A 217 -3.48 10.92 21.78
C VAL A 217 -2.72 10.65 20.48
N ALA A 218 -2.37 11.71 19.74
CA ALA A 218 -1.63 11.61 18.49
C ALA A 218 -0.15 11.99 18.69
N HIS A 219 0.77 11.20 18.14
CA HIS A 219 2.20 11.52 18.13
C HIS A 219 2.84 11.18 16.77
N SER A 220 3.91 11.88 16.40
CA SER A 220 4.73 11.53 15.24
C SER A 220 5.56 10.28 15.52
N VAL A 221 5.83 9.47 14.49
CA VAL A 221 6.80 8.36 14.54
C VAL A 221 8.13 8.81 13.96
N GLY A 222 9.22 8.63 14.72
CA GLY A 222 10.57 8.75 14.17
C GLY A 222 10.84 7.64 13.16
N LEU A 223 11.14 8.02 11.91
CA LEU A 223 11.47 7.10 10.82
C LEU A 223 12.96 6.71 10.85
N SER A 224 13.32 5.66 10.11
CA SER A 224 14.71 5.37 9.76
C SER A 224 15.23 6.34 8.68
N ASP A 225 16.55 6.43 8.50
CA ASP A 225 17.15 7.25 7.44
C ASP A 225 16.71 6.78 6.04
N THR A 226 16.55 5.47 5.84
CA THR A 226 16.09 4.87 4.58
C THR A 226 14.62 5.17 4.29
N ASP A 227 13.74 5.02 5.30
CA ASP A 227 12.32 5.40 5.18
C ASP A 227 12.15 6.91 4.93
N THR A 228 12.95 7.74 5.60
CA THR A 228 12.96 9.20 5.40
C THR A 228 13.34 9.55 3.96
N ALA A 229 14.43 8.97 3.44
CA ALA A 229 14.83 9.14 2.04
C ALA A 229 13.81 8.55 1.04
N ALA A 230 12.99 7.58 1.45
CA ALA A 230 11.89 7.04 0.64
C ALA A 230 10.69 8.00 0.55
N VAL A 231 10.31 8.60 1.68
CA VAL A 231 9.28 9.65 1.75
C VAL A 231 9.71 10.86 0.92
N GLU A 232 10.94 11.36 1.08
CA GLU A 232 11.46 12.48 0.28
C GLU A 232 11.44 12.19 -1.24
N ARG A 233 11.80 10.96 -1.64
CA ARG A 233 11.69 10.50 -3.04
C ARG A 233 10.23 10.53 -3.52
N TYR A 234 9.31 9.98 -2.74
CA TYR A 234 7.87 9.97 -3.05
C TYR A 234 7.29 11.39 -3.18
N GLU A 235 7.61 12.30 -2.25
CA GLU A 235 7.17 13.69 -2.31
C GLU A 235 7.69 14.38 -3.58
N LYS A 236 8.97 14.19 -3.91
CA LYS A 236 9.59 14.77 -5.10
C LYS A 236 8.96 14.24 -6.38
N ILE A 237 8.70 12.93 -6.46
CA ILE A 237 7.99 12.29 -7.58
C ILE A 237 6.57 12.88 -7.73
N THR A 238 5.84 12.99 -6.63
CA THR A 238 4.46 13.51 -6.61
C THR A 238 4.42 14.97 -7.05
N ARG A 239 5.36 15.79 -6.56
CA ARG A 239 5.53 17.20 -6.96
C ARG A 239 5.87 17.36 -8.44
N LEU A 240 6.82 16.57 -8.96
CA LEU A 240 7.19 16.61 -10.38
C LEU A 240 6.01 16.22 -11.29
N ARG A 241 5.23 15.19 -10.91
CA ARG A 241 4.02 14.82 -11.65
C ARG A 241 2.92 15.87 -11.59
N ALA A 242 2.72 16.51 -10.45
CA ALA A 242 1.77 17.61 -10.31
C ALA A 242 2.16 18.80 -11.21
N ASN A 243 3.46 19.12 -11.30
CA ASN A 243 3.97 20.14 -12.21
C ASN A 243 3.70 19.75 -13.68
N VAL A 244 4.08 18.54 -14.10
CA VAL A 244 3.83 18.05 -15.48
C VAL A 244 2.35 18.07 -15.84
N ALA A 245 1.46 17.71 -14.91
CA ALA A 245 0.01 17.71 -15.12
C ALA A 245 -0.60 19.13 -15.20
N GLY A 246 0.13 20.17 -14.79
CA GLY A 246 -0.30 21.57 -14.86
C GLY A 246 0.16 22.33 -16.13
N LEU A 247 0.99 21.70 -16.96
CA LEU A 247 1.57 22.31 -18.18
C LEU A 247 0.74 21.98 -19.43
N ASP A 248 0.78 22.85 -20.44
CA ASP A 248 0.15 22.60 -21.74
C ASP A 248 1.04 21.67 -22.60
N PRO A 249 0.52 20.53 -23.09
CA PRO A 249 1.33 19.50 -23.75
C PRO A 249 1.92 19.92 -25.10
N VAL A 250 1.47 21.03 -25.68
CA VAL A 250 1.98 21.55 -26.96
C VAL A 250 2.90 22.75 -26.75
N SER A 251 2.50 23.68 -25.88
CA SER A 251 3.20 24.94 -25.62
C SER A 251 4.43 24.74 -24.75
N ASP A 252 4.33 23.84 -23.77
CA ASP A 252 5.34 23.65 -22.72
C ASP A 252 6.13 22.33 -22.89
N ALA A 253 6.08 21.73 -24.08
CA ALA A 253 6.64 20.40 -24.38
C ALA A 253 8.12 20.25 -23.98
N SER A 254 8.92 21.31 -24.12
CA SER A 254 10.33 21.34 -23.68
C SER A 254 10.49 21.28 -22.16
N GLU A 255 9.60 21.92 -21.41
CA GLU A 255 9.61 21.89 -19.94
C GLU A 255 9.13 20.51 -19.42
N ILE A 256 8.08 19.96 -20.05
CA ILE A 256 7.60 18.60 -19.76
C ILE A 256 8.73 17.56 -19.97
N ALA A 257 9.53 17.70 -21.03
CA ALA A 257 10.69 16.83 -21.26
C ALA A 257 11.75 16.96 -20.15
N LEU A 258 12.05 18.18 -19.68
CA LEU A 258 13.00 18.44 -18.59
C LEU A 258 12.51 17.92 -17.23
N LEU A 259 11.20 17.96 -16.96
CA LEU A 259 10.61 17.41 -15.75
C LEU A 259 10.56 15.87 -15.79
N ASN A 260 10.25 15.27 -16.94
CA ASN A 260 10.29 13.82 -17.13
C ASN A 260 11.71 13.25 -16.98
N ALA A 261 12.73 13.93 -17.51
CA ALA A 261 14.13 13.55 -17.32
C ALA A 261 14.59 13.57 -15.84
N GLN A 262 13.93 14.36 -14.98
CA GLN A 262 14.15 14.33 -13.52
C GLN A 262 13.31 13.25 -12.81
N LEU A 263 12.18 12.86 -13.40
CA LEU A 263 11.24 11.89 -12.85
C LEU A 263 11.74 10.45 -13.05
N GLU A 264 12.23 10.11 -14.25
CA GLU A 264 12.75 8.78 -14.59
C GLU A 264 13.75 8.19 -13.58
N PRO A 265 14.84 8.88 -13.18
CA PRO A 265 15.80 8.32 -12.21
C PRO A 265 15.19 8.14 -10.81
N LEU A 266 14.19 8.93 -10.43
CA LEU A 266 13.49 8.76 -9.16
C LEU A 266 12.56 7.53 -9.19
N LEU A 267 11.84 7.32 -10.29
CA LEU A 267 11.02 6.14 -10.50
C LEU A 267 11.87 4.86 -10.52
N ALA A 268 13.04 4.90 -11.16
CA ALA A 268 14.02 3.81 -11.16
C ALA A 268 14.66 3.58 -9.79
N ALA A 269 14.88 4.63 -8.99
CA ALA A 269 15.36 4.48 -7.61
C ALA A 269 14.29 3.91 -6.66
N SER A 270 13.00 4.12 -6.95
CA SER A 270 11.89 3.53 -6.17
C SER A 270 11.58 2.07 -6.53
N ARG A 271 12.08 1.53 -7.65
CA ARG A 271 11.82 0.14 -8.06
C ARG A 271 13.11 -0.47 -8.60
N ARG A 272 13.64 -1.51 -7.96
CA ARG A 272 14.68 -2.33 -8.61
C ARG A 272 14.02 -2.96 -9.84
N ALA A 273 14.40 -2.48 -11.03
CA ALA A 273 13.87 -3.02 -12.28
C ALA A 273 14.20 -4.51 -12.34
N ALA A 274 13.18 -5.36 -12.52
CA ALA A 274 13.35 -6.78 -12.75
C ALA A 274 13.96 -7.02 -14.15
N GLY A 275 15.26 -6.77 -14.30
CA GLY A 275 15.89 -6.79 -15.63
C GLY A 275 17.27 -6.14 -15.74
N SER A 276 18.26 -6.60 -14.97
CA SER A 276 19.61 -6.73 -15.50
C SER A 276 20.16 -8.13 -15.22
N VAL A 277 19.47 -9.14 -15.76
CA VAL A 277 20.10 -10.43 -16.04
C VAL A 277 21.02 -10.19 -17.24
N ASP A 278 22.16 -9.55 -16.99
CA ASP A 278 23.25 -9.46 -17.97
C ASP A 278 23.87 -10.86 -18.09
N GLY A 279 23.27 -11.65 -18.96
CA GLY A 279 23.85 -12.90 -19.46
C GLY A 279 25.08 -12.60 -20.31
N ALA A 280 26.21 -12.36 -19.66
CA ALA A 280 27.51 -12.15 -20.30
C ALA A 280 28.54 -13.14 -19.73
N ALA A 281 28.59 -14.30 -20.40
CA ALA A 281 29.65 -15.33 -20.48
C ALA A 281 30.79 -15.34 -19.43
#